data_AF-A0A0M2RAD9-F1
#
_entry.id   AF-A0A0M2RAD9-F1
#
_cell.length_a   1.000
_cell.length_b   1.000
_cell.length_c   1.000
_cell.angle_alpha   90.00
_cell.angle_beta   90.00
_cell.angle_gamma   90.00
#
_symmetry.space_group_name_H-M   'P 1'
#
loop_
_entity.id
_entity.type
_entity.pdbx_description
1 polymer ?
#
loop_
_entity_poly.entity_id
_entity_poly.type
_entity_poly.pdbx_seq_one_letter_code
_entity_poly.pdbx_strand_id
1 'polypeptide(L)'
;MPEENTEIQSKETKNWLPKLFLGMVFFIVIAFITITFSPTFRNFLTSIISIDGVISQKWGVIGDFFGGFLNPIVSLAAFGGVIYTVLLQRKELSLQRDELQITNEQLKASAEAQQEQSDHLSLQSFENILFKLIDRHCSNIENMRGKVGTVELFGSTLLIHIIGNVIKAVGKTSPKNVTNNGRNKEQFIEALHNRNLATFFTIYLRLSYRIYKYIWIYFGSTEEPSDQELSYAKLFRAHFTNEELFFLFVNSLTPEGHKYKKFIIRYKLLDNFDESKLPDDGYLREQYIQMRI
;
A
#
# COMPACT_ATOMS: atom_id res chain seq x y z
N MET A 1 -33.56 8.11 4.82
CA MET A 1 -34.30 8.02 6.09
C MET A 1 -35.79 7.57 6.00
N PRO A 2 -36.40 7.22 4.83
CA PRO A 2 -37.70 6.55 4.85
C PRO A 2 -37.64 5.00 4.80
N GLU A 3 -36.52 4.40 4.36
CA GLU A 3 -36.40 2.94 4.19
C GLU A 3 -36.27 2.15 5.52
N GLU A 4 -35.64 2.74 6.52
CA GLU A 4 -35.44 2.11 7.84
C GLU A 4 -36.78 1.92 8.60
N ASN A 5 -37.74 2.83 8.42
CA ASN A 5 -39.06 2.75 9.05
C ASN A 5 -39.96 1.66 8.42
N THR A 6 -39.82 1.41 7.12
CA THR A 6 -40.57 0.33 6.44
C THR A 6 -40.07 -1.06 6.84
N GLU A 7 -38.78 -1.22 7.10
CA GLU A 7 -38.22 -2.51 7.53
C GLU A 7 -38.60 -2.86 8.98
N ILE A 8 -38.62 -1.86 9.87
CA ILE A 8 -39.04 -2.00 11.28
C ILE A 8 -40.54 -2.40 11.36
N GLN A 9 -41.41 -1.82 10.53
CA GLN A 9 -42.84 -2.20 10.49
C GLN A 9 -43.07 -3.65 10.00
N SER A 10 -42.21 -4.18 9.12
CA SER A 10 -42.27 -5.58 8.69
C SER A 10 -41.79 -6.59 9.75
N LYS A 11 -40.96 -6.14 10.70
CA LYS A 11 -40.43 -6.96 11.81
C LYS A 11 -41.47 -7.19 12.90
N GLU A 12 -42.32 -6.20 13.20
CA GLU A 12 -43.35 -6.33 14.25
C GLU A 12 -44.55 -7.19 13.83
N THR A 13 -44.97 -7.10 12.57
CA THR A 13 -46.15 -7.82 12.05
C THR A 13 -45.94 -9.35 11.96
N LYS A 14 -44.69 -9.83 11.96
CA LYS A 14 -44.36 -11.26 11.70
C LYS A 14 -44.23 -12.13 12.95
N ASN A 15 -44.20 -11.55 14.15
CA ASN A 15 -44.07 -12.27 15.43
C ASN A 15 -45.40 -12.83 15.99
N TRP A 16 -46.52 -12.61 15.30
CA TRP A 16 -47.83 -13.08 15.76
C TRP A 16 -48.14 -14.52 15.37
N LEU A 17 -47.59 -15.02 14.26
CA LEU A 17 -47.78 -16.41 13.80
C LEU A 17 -47.30 -17.49 14.80
N PRO A 18 -46.10 -17.41 15.39
CA PRO A 18 -45.70 -18.39 16.41
C PRO A 18 -46.57 -18.26 17.67
N LYS A 19 -47.04 -17.05 18.02
CA LYS A 19 -47.95 -16.82 19.16
C LYS A 19 -49.35 -17.41 18.89
N LEU A 20 -49.85 -17.32 17.66
CA LEU A 20 -51.08 -17.97 17.21
C LEU A 20 -50.98 -19.48 17.26
N PHE A 21 -49.87 -20.04 16.77
CA PHE A 21 -49.65 -21.48 16.78
C PHE A 21 -49.62 -22.02 18.22
N LEU A 22 -48.87 -21.35 19.10
CA LEU A 22 -48.83 -21.68 20.53
C LEU A 22 -50.22 -21.54 21.18
N GLY A 23 -50.97 -20.49 20.82
CA GLY A 23 -52.33 -20.26 21.28
C GLY A 23 -53.32 -21.32 20.81
N MET A 24 -53.22 -21.79 19.57
CA MET A 24 -54.06 -22.85 19.00
C MET A 24 -53.77 -24.20 19.70
N VAL A 25 -52.50 -24.56 19.89
CA VAL A 25 -52.10 -25.77 20.63
C VAL A 25 -52.60 -25.70 22.07
N PHE A 26 -52.45 -24.56 22.73
CA PHE A 26 -52.96 -24.33 24.09
C PHE A 26 -54.48 -24.48 24.18
N PHE A 27 -55.23 -23.95 23.20
CA PHE A 27 -56.68 -24.07 23.14
C PHE A 27 -57.15 -25.51 22.91
N ILE A 28 -56.45 -26.27 22.07
CA ILE A 28 -56.71 -27.70 21.84
C ILE A 28 -56.50 -28.51 23.12
N VAL A 29 -55.42 -28.23 23.86
CA VAL A 29 -55.13 -28.88 25.14
C VAL A 29 -56.20 -28.55 26.19
N ILE A 30 -56.62 -27.28 26.29
CA ILE A 30 -57.69 -26.88 27.20
C ILE A 30 -59.01 -27.55 26.83
N ALA A 31 -59.39 -27.54 25.55
CA ALA A 31 -60.60 -28.18 25.06
C ALA A 31 -60.61 -29.68 25.43
N PHE A 32 -59.48 -30.37 25.23
CA PHE A 32 -59.32 -31.78 25.61
C PHE A 32 -59.46 -32.02 27.12
N ILE A 33 -58.88 -31.16 27.96
CA ILE A 33 -59.03 -31.21 29.42
C ILE A 33 -60.49 -30.96 29.85
N THR A 34 -61.15 -29.95 29.28
CA THR A 34 -62.57 -29.66 29.62
C THR A 34 -63.52 -30.78 29.21
N ILE A 35 -63.24 -31.46 28.10
CA ILE A 35 -64.05 -32.61 27.64
C ILE A 35 -63.86 -33.81 28.59
N THR A 36 -62.62 -34.08 29.03
CA THR A 36 -62.34 -35.18 29.98
C THR A 36 -62.92 -34.94 31.37
N PHE A 37 -63.09 -33.69 31.81
CA PHE A 37 -63.70 -33.35 33.10
C PHE A 37 -65.23 -33.12 33.04
N SER A 38 -65.86 -33.25 31.87
CA SER A 38 -67.30 -33.05 31.71
C SER A 38 -68.14 -34.13 32.43
N PRO A 39 -69.27 -33.79 33.08
CA PRO A 39 -70.18 -34.77 33.69
C PRO A 39 -70.71 -35.81 32.70
N THR A 40 -70.86 -35.46 31.42
CA THR A 40 -71.26 -36.39 30.35
C THR A 40 -70.18 -37.42 30.06
N PHE A 41 -68.91 -37.00 30.07
CA PHE A 41 -67.77 -37.91 29.94
C PHE A 41 -67.63 -38.81 31.17
N ARG A 42 -67.86 -38.27 32.38
CA ARG A 42 -67.86 -39.04 33.63
C ARG A 42 -68.96 -40.11 33.67
N ASN A 43 -70.17 -39.78 33.24
CA ASN A 43 -71.30 -40.72 33.16
C ASN A 43 -71.07 -41.81 32.09
N PHE A 44 -70.44 -41.43 30.97
CA PHE A 44 -69.98 -42.35 29.93
C PHE A 44 -68.88 -43.30 30.47
N LEU A 45 -67.90 -42.79 31.22
CA LEU A 45 -66.84 -43.57 31.86
C LEU A 45 -67.42 -44.60 32.85
N THR A 46 -68.38 -44.19 33.70
CA THR A 46 -69.04 -45.09 34.65
C THR A 46 -69.88 -46.17 33.97
N SER A 47 -70.50 -45.88 32.82
CA SER A 47 -71.26 -46.86 32.02
C SER A 47 -70.36 -47.89 31.31
N ILE A 48 -69.08 -47.59 31.12
CA ILE A 48 -68.08 -48.48 30.49
C ILE A 48 -67.49 -49.44 31.54
N ILE A 49 -67.25 -48.96 32.77
CA ILE A 49 -66.57 -49.71 33.84
C ILE A 49 -67.47 -50.80 34.46
N SER A 50 -68.81 -50.69 34.35
CA SER A 50 -69.77 -51.63 34.95
C SER A 50 -70.09 -52.89 34.13
N ILE A 51 -69.34 -53.20 33.06
CA ILE A 51 -69.58 -54.38 32.20
C ILE A 51 -68.30 -55.25 32.15
N ASP A 52 -68.23 -56.27 33.01
CA ASP A 52 -67.15 -57.28 33.01
C ASP A 52 -67.15 -58.05 31.68
N GLY A 53 -66.09 -57.88 30.87
CA GLY A 53 -65.84 -58.63 29.64
C GLY A 53 -65.85 -57.83 28.32
N VAL A 54 -66.47 -56.64 28.27
CA VAL A 54 -66.57 -55.78 27.05
C VAL A 54 -65.71 -54.50 27.18
N ILE A 55 -64.90 -54.42 28.23
CA ILE A 55 -64.09 -53.26 28.59
C ILE A 55 -63.09 -52.93 27.45
N SER A 56 -62.30 -53.91 27.00
CA SER A 56 -61.24 -53.69 25.99
C SER A 56 -61.78 -53.12 24.67
N GLN A 57 -62.92 -53.62 24.19
CA GLN A 57 -63.45 -53.26 22.88
C GLN A 57 -64.03 -51.85 22.84
N LYS A 58 -64.66 -51.37 23.93
CA LYS A 58 -65.20 -50.01 24.00
C LYS A 58 -64.12 -48.95 24.24
N TRP A 59 -63.06 -49.28 25.00
CA TRP A 59 -61.88 -48.42 25.12
C TRP A 59 -61.12 -48.31 23.79
N GLY A 60 -61.10 -49.37 22.99
CA GLY A 60 -60.60 -49.34 21.61
C GLY A 60 -61.34 -48.31 20.74
N VAL A 61 -62.68 -48.34 20.70
CA VAL A 61 -63.50 -47.42 19.89
C VAL A 61 -63.34 -45.95 20.30
N ILE A 62 -63.19 -45.66 21.59
CA ILE A 62 -62.93 -44.30 22.08
C ILE A 62 -61.51 -43.86 21.68
N GLY A 63 -60.53 -44.74 21.84
CA GLY A 63 -59.16 -44.52 21.39
C GLY A 63 -59.08 -44.27 19.89
N ASP A 64 -59.85 -45.00 19.09
CA ASP A 64 -59.93 -44.83 17.63
C ASP A 64 -60.58 -43.50 17.23
N PHE A 65 -61.58 -43.02 17.97
CA PHE A 65 -62.18 -41.70 17.74
C PHE A 65 -61.21 -40.55 18.05
N PHE A 66 -60.56 -40.58 19.22
CA PHE A 66 -59.58 -39.55 19.60
C PHE A 66 -58.33 -39.64 18.74
N GLY A 67 -57.83 -40.83 18.45
CA GLY A 67 -56.71 -41.05 17.53
C GLY A 67 -57.05 -40.59 16.10
N GLY A 68 -58.26 -40.86 15.62
CA GLY A 68 -58.72 -40.43 14.30
C GLY A 68 -58.90 -38.92 14.15
N PHE A 69 -59.29 -38.20 15.21
CA PHE A 69 -59.50 -36.76 15.17
C PHE A 69 -58.27 -35.93 15.60
N LEU A 70 -57.56 -36.34 16.66
CA LEU A 70 -56.40 -35.60 17.17
C LEU A 70 -55.15 -35.82 16.33
N ASN A 71 -54.90 -37.02 15.79
CA ASN A 71 -53.68 -37.26 15.01
C ASN A 71 -53.61 -36.36 13.77
N PRO A 72 -54.67 -36.15 12.97
CA PRO A 72 -54.62 -35.21 11.86
C PRO A 72 -54.37 -33.76 12.29
N ILE A 73 -54.96 -33.31 13.40
CA ILE A 73 -54.79 -31.93 13.90
C ILE A 73 -53.36 -31.72 14.41
N VAL A 74 -52.84 -32.63 15.22
CA VAL A 74 -51.47 -32.59 15.73
C VAL A 74 -50.46 -32.71 14.59
N SER A 75 -50.74 -33.56 13.59
CA SER A 75 -49.89 -33.72 12.40
C SER A 75 -49.88 -32.45 11.54
N LEU A 76 -51.03 -31.80 11.34
CA LEU A 76 -51.12 -30.53 10.61
C LEU A 76 -50.41 -29.40 11.37
N ALA A 77 -50.51 -29.39 12.70
CA ALA A 77 -49.78 -28.45 13.53
C ALA A 77 -48.26 -28.68 13.43
N ALA A 78 -47.79 -29.92 13.55
CA ALA A 78 -46.38 -30.27 13.38
C ALA A 78 -45.86 -29.86 11.98
N PHE A 79 -46.63 -30.14 10.93
CA PHE A 79 -46.29 -29.75 9.57
C PHE A 79 -46.23 -28.22 9.40
N GLY A 80 -47.15 -27.47 9.99
CA GLY A 80 -47.11 -26.01 10.05
C GLY A 80 -45.86 -25.48 10.76
N GLY A 81 -45.45 -26.12 11.86
CA GLY A 81 -44.20 -25.82 12.57
C GLY A 81 -42.95 -26.05 11.71
N VAL A 82 -42.92 -27.13 10.92
CA VAL A 82 -41.84 -27.40 9.96
C VAL A 82 -41.81 -26.34 8.85
N ILE A 83 -42.96 -26.00 8.26
CA ILE A 83 -43.04 -24.94 7.25
C ILE A 83 -42.52 -23.62 7.81
N TYR A 84 -42.95 -23.25 9.02
CA TYR A 84 -42.49 -22.03 9.67
C TYR A 84 -40.97 -22.02 9.86
N THR A 85 -40.40 -23.13 10.33
CA THR A 85 -38.94 -23.30 10.47
C THR A 85 -38.23 -23.14 9.13
N VAL A 86 -38.74 -23.74 8.05
CA VAL A 86 -38.18 -23.59 6.69
C VAL A 86 -38.25 -22.14 6.21
N LEU A 87 -39.35 -21.43 6.47
CA LEU A 87 -39.48 -20.00 6.12
C LEU A 87 -38.48 -19.14 6.89
N LEU A 88 -38.24 -19.45 8.16
CA LEU A 88 -37.24 -18.75 8.99
C LEU A 88 -35.82 -18.99 8.47
N GLN A 89 -35.48 -20.26 8.20
CA GLN A 89 -34.18 -20.66 7.64
C GLN A 89 -33.91 -19.98 6.29
N ARG A 90 -34.92 -19.87 5.41
CA ARG A 90 -34.79 -19.14 4.14
C ARG A 90 -34.46 -17.66 4.35
N LYS A 91 -35.08 -17.03 5.35
CA LYS A 91 -34.79 -15.63 5.70
C LYS A 91 -33.37 -15.47 6.24
N GLU A 92 -32.95 -16.36 7.13
CA GLU A 92 -31.60 -16.35 7.70
C GLU A 92 -30.53 -16.54 6.62
N LEU A 93 -30.73 -17.48 5.69
CA LEU A 93 -29.84 -17.67 4.53
C LEU A 93 -29.77 -16.44 3.63
N SER A 94 -30.88 -15.72 3.46
CA SER A 94 -30.87 -14.45 2.70
C SER A 94 -30.01 -13.41 3.40
N LEU A 95 -30.23 -13.20 4.70
CA LEU A 95 -29.46 -12.22 5.49
C LEU A 95 -27.97 -12.59 5.54
N GLN A 96 -27.63 -13.87 5.65
CA GLN A 96 -26.24 -14.33 5.59
C GLN A 96 -25.59 -14.06 4.23
N ARG A 97 -26.33 -14.20 3.12
CA ARG A 97 -25.82 -13.85 1.78
C ARG A 97 -25.55 -12.36 1.66
N ASP A 98 -26.47 -11.54 2.19
CA ASP A 98 -26.33 -10.08 2.18
C ASP A 98 -25.11 -9.65 3.03
N GLU A 99 -24.93 -10.22 4.22
CA GLU A 99 -23.78 -9.95 5.10
C GLU A 99 -22.45 -10.41 4.47
N LEU A 100 -22.43 -11.57 3.81
CA LEU A 100 -21.26 -12.05 3.07
C LEU A 100 -20.91 -11.14 1.90
N GLN A 101 -21.92 -10.60 1.20
CA GLN A 101 -21.67 -9.65 0.12
C GLN A 101 -21.03 -8.38 0.67
N ILE A 102 -21.60 -7.79 1.73
CA ILE A 102 -21.05 -6.60 2.39
C ILE A 102 -19.62 -6.87 2.90
N THR A 103 -19.39 -8.03 3.50
CA THR A 103 -18.06 -8.42 4.00
C THR A 103 -17.04 -8.52 2.86
N ASN A 104 -17.42 -9.13 1.73
CA ASN A 104 -16.54 -9.20 0.56
C ASN A 104 -16.22 -7.82 0.00
N GLU A 105 -17.20 -6.91 -0.06
CA GLU A 105 -17.00 -5.53 -0.49
C GLU A 105 -16.05 -4.77 0.45
N GLN A 106 -16.22 -4.93 1.77
CA GLN A 106 -15.33 -4.34 2.77
C GLN A 106 -13.91 -4.89 2.69
N LEU A 107 -13.75 -6.21 2.51
CA LEU A 107 -12.44 -6.84 2.34
C LEU A 107 -11.74 -6.33 1.08
N LYS A 108 -12.48 -6.15 -0.02
CA LYS A 108 -11.93 -5.58 -1.25
C LYS A 108 -11.46 -4.14 -1.04
N ALA A 109 -12.29 -3.29 -0.42
CA ALA A 109 -11.92 -1.91 -0.12
C ALA A 109 -10.71 -1.83 0.84
N SER A 110 -10.65 -2.73 1.83
CA SER A 110 -9.51 -2.84 2.76
C SER A 110 -8.23 -3.26 2.04
N ALA A 111 -8.31 -4.23 1.12
CA ALA A 111 -7.17 -4.66 0.31
C ALA A 111 -6.65 -3.54 -0.61
N GLU A 112 -7.55 -2.77 -1.23
CA GLU A 112 -7.20 -1.59 -2.03
C GLU A 112 -6.51 -0.53 -1.18
N ALA A 113 -7.07 -0.19 -0.01
CA ALA A 113 -6.45 0.76 0.91
C ALA A 113 -5.08 0.28 1.44
N GLN A 114 -4.92 -1.02 1.69
CA GLN A 114 -3.65 -1.60 2.11
C GLN A 114 -2.59 -1.53 1.00
N GLN A 115 -3.00 -1.70 -0.26
CA GLN A 115 -2.09 -1.54 -1.40
C GLN A 115 -1.62 -0.09 -1.52
N GLU A 116 -2.54 0.88 -1.47
CA GLU A 116 -2.21 2.31 -1.50
C GLU A 116 -1.29 2.69 -0.32
N GLN A 117 -1.57 2.17 0.88
CA GLN A 117 -0.72 2.34 2.06
C GLN A 117 0.68 1.76 1.83
N SER A 118 0.79 0.59 1.19
CA SER A 118 2.09 -0.03 0.90
C SER A 118 2.91 0.82 -0.08
N ASP A 119 2.26 1.41 -1.08
CA ASP A 119 2.91 2.29 -2.06
C ASP A 119 3.40 3.59 -1.39
N HIS A 120 2.58 4.19 -0.51
CA HIS A 120 2.99 5.34 0.31
C HIS A 120 4.18 5.04 1.22
N LEU A 121 4.19 3.87 1.88
CA LEU A 121 5.30 3.46 2.75
C LEU A 121 6.59 3.22 1.95
N SER A 122 6.48 2.67 0.73
CA SER A 122 7.62 2.51 -0.18
C SER A 122 8.23 3.87 -0.53
N LEU A 123 7.40 4.85 -0.90
CA LEU A 123 7.85 6.20 -1.21
C LEU A 123 8.47 6.89 0.01
N GLN A 124 7.83 6.80 1.18
CA GLN A 124 8.34 7.37 2.41
C GLN A 124 9.69 6.75 2.82
N SER A 125 9.85 5.43 2.66
CA SER A 125 11.12 4.73 2.90
C SER A 125 12.21 5.24 1.97
N PHE A 126 11.88 5.40 0.69
CA PHE A 126 12.77 6.00 -0.31
C PHE A 126 13.22 7.40 0.09
N GLU A 127 12.28 8.29 0.39
CA GLU A 127 12.56 9.68 0.78
C GLU A 127 13.45 9.75 2.03
N ASN A 128 13.13 8.94 3.04
CA ASN A 128 13.93 8.88 4.26
C ASN A 128 15.38 8.45 4.01
N ILE A 129 15.60 7.45 3.14
CA ILE A 129 16.96 7.01 2.77
C ILE A 129 17.65 8.09 1.93
N LEU A 130 16.95 8.69 0.97
CA LEU A 130 17.47 9.75 0.12
C LEU A 130 17.95 10.94 0.96
N PHE A 131 17.10 11.48 1.84
CA PHE A 131 17.46 12.61 2.70
C PHE A 131 18.61 12.27 3.64
N LYS A 132 18.64 11.08 4.24
CA LYS A 132 19.79 10.62 5.04
C LYS A 132 21.09 10.57 4.23
N LEU A 133 21.04 10.18 2.96
CA LEU A 133 22.21 10.17 2.09
C LEU A 133 22.66 11.59 1.72
N ILE A 134 21.71 12.50 1.44
CA ILE A 134 21.98 13.92 1.18
C ILE A 134 22.58 14.59 2.42
N ASP A 135 22.00 14.37 3.59
CA ASP A 135 22.50 14.88 4.87
C ASP A 135 23.92 14.38 5.11
N ARG A 136 24.16 13.07 4.90
CA ARG A 136 25.51 12.49 5.02
C ARG A 136 26.49 13.14 4.05
N HIS A 137 26.07 13.45 2.83
CA HIS A 137 26.88 14.12 1.84
C HIS A 137 27.26 15.54 2.30
N CYS A 138 26.27 16.33 2.74
CA CYS A 138 26.48 17.68 3.24
C CYS A 138 27.35 17.68 4.51
N SER A 139 27.05 16.83 5.49
CA SER A 139 27.85 16.71 6.71
C SER A 139 29.29 16.28 6.42
N ASN A 140 29.54 15.43 5.42
CA ASN A 140 30.91 15.11 5.05
C ASN A 140 31.66 16.37 4.59
N ILE A 141 31.04 17.20 3.74
CA ILE A 141 31.61 18.47 3.29
C ILE A 141 31.87 19.38 4.49
N GLU A 142 30.89 19.61 5.35
CA GLU A 142 31.00 20.49 6.51
C GLU A 142 32.14 20.07 7.46
N ASN A 143 32.36 18.77 7.62
CA ASN A 143 33.41 18.22 8.46
C ASN A 143 34.79 18.19 7.77
N MET A 144 34.91 18.66 6.53
CA MET A 144 36.20 18.80 5.85
C MET A 144 37.08 19.79 6.59
N ARG A 145 38.33 19.39 6.84
CA ARG A 145 39.37 20.25 7.42
C ARG A 145 40.68 20.06 6.65
N GLY A 146 41.40 21.14 6.43
CA GLY A 146 42.64 21.12 5.67
C GLY A 146 43.41 22.41 5.84
N LYS A 147 44.73 22.33 5.78
CA LYS A 147 45.62 23.49 5.85
C LYS A 147 46.07 23.89 4.45
N VAL A 148 45.93 25.16 4.14
CA VAL A 148 46.44 25.79 2.91
C VAL A 148 47.48 26.82 3.34
N GLY A 149 48.75 26.44 3.24
CA GLY A 149 49.85 27.22 3.83
C GLY A 149 49.70 27.26 5.36
N THR A 150 49.54 28.46 5.92
CA THR A 150 49.34 28.69 7.35
C THR A 150 47.87 28.81 7.75
N VAL A 151 46.95 28.88 6.77
CA VAL A 151 45.52 29.08 7.01
C VAL A 151 44.81 27.73 7.07
N GLU A 152 43.99 27.51 8.10
CA GLU A 152 43.10 26.37 8.17
C GLU A 152 41.77 26.71 7.49
N LEU A 153 41.37 25.89 6.53
CA LEU A 153 40.10 25.99 5.83
C LEU A 153 39.18 24.85 6.26
N PHE A 154 37.89 25.17 6.25
CA PHE A 154 36.84 24.26 6.69
C PHE A 154 35.75 24.18 5.62
N GLY A 155 35.04 23.05 5.61
CA GLY A 155 33.78 22.94 4.89
C GLY A 155 33.89 23.14 3.38
N SER A 156 32.86 23.80 2.83
CA SER A 156 32.77 24.21 1.43
C SER A 156 33.93 25.13 0.99
N THR A 157 34.52 25.92 1.89
CA THR A 157 35.63 26.82 1.54
C THR A 157 36.88 26.03 1.15
N LEU A 158 37.19 24.96 1.89
CA LEU A 158 38.29 24.06 1.53
C LEU A 158 37.99 23.34 0.21
N LEU A 159 36.75 22.89 0.02
CA LEU A 159 36.32 22.21 -1.20
C LEU A 159 36.49 23.10 -2.44
N ILE A 160 35.97 24.34 -2.40
CA ILE A 160 36.13 25.33 -3.46
C ILE A 160 37.61 25.63 -3.73
N HIS A 161 38.43 25.78 -2.69
CA HIS A 161 39.86 26.02 -2.85
C HIS A 161 40.54 24.88 -3.61
N ILE A 162 40.27 23.63 -3.24
CA ILE A 162 40.90 22.48 -3.88
C ILE A 162 40.38 22.30 -5.32
N ILE A 163 39.06 22.44 -5.54
CA ILE A 163 38.49 22.43 -6.89
C ILE A 163 39.14 23.51 -7.76
N GLY A 164 39.30 24.72 -7.23
CA GLY A 164 39.98 25.82 -7.92
C GLY A 164 41.42 25.47 -8.31
N ASN A 165 42.16 24.75 -7.46
CA ASN A 165 43.50 24.26 -7.78
C ASN A 165 43.49 23.19 -8.87
N VAL A 166 42.49 22.30 -8.87
CA VAL A 166 42.28 21.33 -9.95
C VAL A 166 41.97 22.06 -11.26
N ILE A 167 41.03 23.00 -11.27
CA ILE A 167 40.69 23.81 -12.46
C ILE A 167 41.94 24.51 -13.02
N LYS A 168 42.73 25.16 -12.17
CA LYS A 168 43.98 25.82 -12.58
C LYS A 168 45.01 24.83 -13.13
N ALA A 169 45.14 23.66 -12.52
CA ALA A 169 46.03 22.62 -13.01
C ALA A 169 45.59 22.10 -14.39
N VAL A 170 44.29 21.89 -14.56
CA VAL A 170 43.67 21.48 -15.82
C VAL A 170 43.91 22.51 -16.91
N GLY A 171 43.63 23.80 -16.65
CA GLY A 171 43.86 24.88 -17.62
C GLY A 171 45.34 25.06 -18.00
N LYS A 172 46.28 24.73 -17.11
CA LYS A 172 47.73 24.75 -17.41
C LYS A 172 48.20 23.55 -18.24
N THR A 173 47.53 22.41 -18.10
CA THR A 173 47.88 21.15 -18.78
C THR A 173 47.13 21.01 -20.11
N SER A 174 46.09 21.82 -20.32
CA SER A 174 45.39 21.97 -21.58
C SER A 174 46.35 22.43 -22.70
N PRO A 175 46.51 21.66 -23.78
CA PRO A 175 47.28 22.10 -24.93
C PRO A 175 46.51 23.21 -25.66
N LYS A 176 47.01 24.45 -25.59
CA LYS A 176 46.42 25.65 -26.23
C LYS A 176 46.14 25.51 -27.74
N ASN A 177 46.76 24.52 -28.40
CA ASN A 177 46.53 24.16 -29.79
C ASN A 177 46.16 22.67 -29.86
N VAL A 178 44.87 22.35 -29.81
CA VAL A 178 44.36 20.98 -30.03
C VAL A 178 44.42 20.68 -31.52
N THR A 179 45.60 20.31 -32.03
CA THR A 179 45.71 19.66 -33.35
C THR A 179 45.44 18.17 -33.18
N ASN A 180 44.18 17.76 -33.41
CA ASN A 180 43.64 16.46 -33.86
C ASN A 180 44.35 15.10 -33.63
N ASN A 181 45.33 14.97 -32.74
CA ASN A 181 45.99 13.70 -32.44
C ASN A 181 45.56 13.19 -31.06
N GLY A 182 44.87 12.05 -31.03
CA GLY A 182 44.27 11.42 -29.84
C GLY A 182 45.19 11.25 -28.62
N ARG A 183 46.52 11.26 -28.81
CA ARG A 183 47.53 11.20 -27.73
C ARG A 183 47.41 12.33 -26.70
N ASN A 184 46.91 13.51 -27.08
CA ASN A 184 46.77 14.63 -26.14
C ASN A 184 45.55 14.47 -25.21
N LYS A 185 44.52 13.73 -25.65
CA LYS A 185 43.28 13.50 -24.88
C LYS A 185 43.52 12.51 -23.74
N GLU A 186 44.21 11.42 -24.01
CA GLU A 186 44.57 10.41 -22.99
C GLU A 186 45.51 11.00 -21.94
N GLN A 187 46.54 11.75 -22.35
CA GLN A 187 47.45 12.43 -21.43
C GLN A 187 46.75 13.47 -20.55
N PHE A 188 45.72 14.15 -21.07
CA PHE A 188 44.92 15.10 -20.30
C PHE A 188 44.02 14.39 -19.27
N ILE A 189 43.37 13.30 -19.65
CA ILE A 189 42.57 12.46 -18.74
C ILE A 189 43.46 11.77 -17.70
N GLU A 190 44.68 11.37 -18.08
CA GLU A 190 45.67 10.79 -17.19
C GLU A 190 46.25 11.84 -16.23
N ALA A 191 46.50 13.07 -16.69
CA ALA A 191 46.90 14.18 -15.81
C ALA A 191 45.79 14.56 -14.81
N LEU A 192 44.52 14.45 -15.21
CA LEU A 192 43.36 14.57 -14.33
C LEU A 192 43.32 13.47 -13.27
N HIS A 193 43.63 12.23 -13.66
CA HIS A 193 43.64 11.06 -12.78
C HIS A 193 44.83 11.07 -11.79
N ASN A 194 46.04 11.35 -12.28
CA ASN A 194 47.28 11.29 -11.51
C ASN A 194 47.45 12.44 -10.50
N ARG A 195 46.68 13.53 -10.62
CA ARG A 195 46.75 14.68 -9.68
C ARG A 195 45.96 14.50 -8.39
N ASN A 196 45.73 13.26 -8.01
CA ASN A 196 45.35 12.84 -6.67
C ASN A 196 44.12 13.62 -6.17
N LEU A 197 42.99 13.30 -6.80
CA LEU A 197 41.67 13.31 -6.17
C LEU A 197 41.79 12.61 -4.82
N ALA A 198 42.18 13.36 -3.78
CA ALA A 198 42.48 12.81 -2.46
C ALA A 198 41.37 11.85 -2.01
N THR A 199 41.68 10.88 -1.14
CA THR A 199 40.72 9.91 -0.61
C THR A 199 39.39 10.54 -0.19
N PHE A 200 39.44 11.78 0.31
CA PHE A 200 38.25 12.57 0.64
C PHE A 200 37.37 12.93 -0.58
N PHE A 201 37.95 13.40 -1.68
CA PHE A 201 37.22 13.67 -2.94
C PHE A 201 36.58 12.42 -3.49
N THR A 202 37.31 11.32 -3.40
CA THR A 202 36.81 10.03 -3.82
C THR A 202 35.56 9.64 -3.02
N ILE A 203 35.50 9.92 -1.71
CA ILE A 203 34.30 9.70 -0.90
C ILE A 203 33.15 10.64 -1.32
N TYR A 204 33.43 11.93 -1.50
CA TYR A 204 32.46 12.93 -1.96
C TYR A 204 31.81 12.54 -3.32
N LEU A 205 32.64 12.25 -4.32
CA LEU A 205 32.21 11.85 -5.66
C LEU A 205 31.44 10.52 -5.66
N ARG A 206 31.90 9.55 -4.86
CA ARG A 206 31.18 8.27 -4.72
C ARG A 206 29.82 8.45 -4.06
N LEU A 207 29.71 9.32 -3.06
CA LEU A 207 28.45 9.51 -2.36
C LEU A 207 27.44 10.28 -3.22
N SER A 208 27.87 11.32 -3.93
CA SER A 208 27.01 11.99 -4.92
C SER A 208 26.54 11.04 -6.02
N TYR A 209 27.44 10.17 -6.53
CA TYR A 209 27.07 9.12 -7.49
C TYR A 209 26.03 8.17 -6.92
N ARG A 210 26.22 7.74 -5.66
CA ARG A 210 25.29 6.83 -4.97
C ARG A 210 23.91 7.45 -4.81
N ILE A 211 23.82 8.75 -4.52
CA ILE A 211 22.54 9.46 -4.40
C ILE A 211 21.80 9.46 -5.74
N TYR A 212 22.44 9.91 -6.83
CA TYR A 212 21.80 9.88 -8.15
C TYR A 212 21.48 8.47 -8.63
N LYS A 213 22.33 7.48 -8.30
CA LYS A 213 22.07 6.07 -8.57
C LYS A 213 20.87 5.55 -7.78
N TYR A 214 20.70 5.98 -6.53
CA TYR A 214 19.57 5.59 -5.70
C TYR A 214 18.24 6.11 -6.27
N ILE A 215 18.21 7.39 -6.67
CA ILE A 215 17.08 7.99 -7.39
C ILE A 215 16.78 7.20 -8.67
N TRP A 216 17.81 6.91 -9.47
CA TRP A 216 17.65 6.19 -10.73
C TRP A 216 17.18 4.73 -10.54
N ILE A 217 17.61 4.04 -9.49
CA ILE A 217 17.14 2.67 -9.23
C ILE A 217 15.65 2.66 -8.89
N TYR A 218 15.17 3.68 -8.18
CA TYR A 218 13.77 3.76 -7.77
C TYR A 218 12.84 4.16 -8.93
N PHE A 219 13.25 5.13 -9.75
CA PHE A 219 12.39 5.69 -10.81
C PHE A 219 12.77 5.30 -12.24
N GLY A 220 14.03 4.95 -12.49
CA GLY A 220 14.65 4.89 -13.81
C GLY A 220 14.31 3.66 -14.65
N SER A 221 13.08 3.15 -14.56
CA SER A 221 12.54 2.06 -15.37
C SER A 221 12.20 2.51 -16.80
N THR A 222 12.07 3.82 -17.03
CA THR A 222 11.74 4.45 -18.31
C THR A 222 12.95 5.13 -18.95
N GLU A 223 12.92 5.25 -20.28
CA GLU A 223 13.97 5.93 -21.06
C GLU A 223 14.12 7.39 -20.63
N GLU A 224 13.01 8.13 -20.56
CA GLU A 224 12.94 9.50 -20.03
C GLU A 224 12.60 9.51 -18.53
N PRO A 225 13.20 10.41 -17.74
CA PRO A 225 12.88 10.54 -16.32
C PRO A 225 11.50 11.18 -16.08
N SER A 226 10.79 10.68 -15.08
CA SER A 226 9.50 11.28 -14.67
C SER A 226 9.70 12.65 -14.00
N ASP A 227 8.63 13.44 -13.92
CA ASP A 227 8.66 14.74 -13.22
C ASP A 227 9.07 14.60 -11.75
N GLN A 228 8.60 13.53 -11.09
CA GLN A 228 8.95 13.24 -9.71
C GLN A 228 10.42 12.86 -9.56
N GLU A 229 10.95 12.00 -10.46
CA GLU A 229 12.36 11.64 -10.50
C GLU A 229 13.26 12.88 -10.66
N LEU A 230 12.92 13.73 -11.64
CA LEU A 230 13.61 14.99 -11.89
C LEU A 230 13.54 15.93 -10.68
N SER A 231 12.43 15.95 -9.96
CA SER A 231 12.26 16.80 -8.78
C SER A 231 13.24 16.41 -7.66
N TYR A 232 13.39 15.12 -7.35
CA TYR A 232 14.40 14.66 -6.37
C TYR A 232 15.83 14.88 -6.85
N ALA A 233 16.11 14.65 -8.14
CA ALA A 233 17.43 14.92 -8.70
C ALA A 233 17.79 16.40 -8.62
N LYS A 234 16.83 17.30 -8.92
CA LYS A 234 16.98 18.76 -8.79
C LYS A 234 17.20 19.19 -7.34
N LEU A 235 16.51 18.56 -6.39
CA LEU A 235 16.70 18.84 -4.97
C LEU A 235 18.14 18.55 -4.53
N PHE A 236 18.70 17.40 -4.92
CA PHE A 236 20.10 17.13 -4.63
C PHE A 236 21.03 18.08 -5.42
N ARG A 237 20.74 18.33 -6.70
CA ARG A 237 21.49 19.27 -7.55
C ARG A 237 21.61 20.69 -6.94
N ALA A 238 20.61 21.14 -6.18
CA ALA A 238 20.63 22.45 -5.53
C ALA A 238 21.73 22.62 -4.46
N HIS A 239 22.34 21.53 -4.00
CA HIS A 239 23.43 21.57 -3.03
C HIS A 239 24.82 21.81 -3.67
N PHE A 240 24.91 21.81 -5.00
CA PHE A 240 26.16 21.97 -5.72
C PHE A 240 26.35 23.40 -6.23
N THR A 241 27.54 23.93 -6.00
CA THR A 241 28.07 25.15 -6.64
C THR A 241 28.47 24.88 -8.09
N ASN A 242 28.66 25.94 -8.89
CA ASN A 242 29.18 25.81 -10.24
C ASN A 242 30.57 25.13 -10.24
N GLU A 243 31.43 25.46 -9.30
CA GLU A 243 32.75 24.83 -9.15
C GLU A 243 32.62 23.32 -8.94
N GLU A 244 31.69 22.87 -8.10
CA GLU A 244 31.43 21.44 -7.88
C GLU A 244 30.80 20.74 -9.08
N LEU A 245 29.88 21.41 -9.79
CA LEU A 245 29.30 20.86 -11.03
C LEU A 245 30.36 20.68 -12.11
N PHE A 246 31.27 21.64 -12.27
CA PHE A 246 32.42 21.51 -13.17
C PHE A 246 33.28 20.32 -12.78
N PHE A 247 33.52 20.16 -11.48
CA PHE A 247 34.33 19.08 -10.96
C PHE A 247 33.69 17.70 -11.19
N LEU A 248 32.37 17.57 -11.01
CA LEU A 248 31.61 16.36 -11.37
C LEU A 248 31.70 16.06 -12.87
N PHE A 249 31.55 17.09 -13.71
CA PHE A 249 31.71 16.98 -15.15
C PHE A 249 33.10 16.44 -15.53
N VAL A 250 34.16 17.05 -15.02
CA VAL A 250 35.54 16.60 -15.28
C VAL A 250 35.77 15.18 -14.75
N ASN A 251 35.28 14.84 -13.56
CA ASN A 251 35.36 13.48 -13.03
C ASN A 251 34.69 12.48 -13.97
N SER A 252 33.56 12.84 -14.59
CA SER A 252 32.85 11.97 -15.53
C SER A 252 33.62 11.68 -16.83
N LEU A 253 34.65 12.46 -17.14
CA LEU A 253 35.55 12.22 -18.27
C LEU A 253 36.67 11.22 -17.93
N THR A 254 36.86 10.90 -16.64
CA THR A 254 37.86 9.93 -16.21
C THR A 254 37.37 8.48 -16.34
N PRO A 255 38.26 7.50 -16.49
CA PRO A 255 37.88 6.09 -16.53
C PRO A 255 37.13 5.62 -15.28
N GLU A 256 37.44 6.14 -14.09
CA GLU A 256 36.73 5.77 -12.86
C GLU A 256 35.36 6.42 -12.75
N GLY A 257 35.26 7.69 -13.18
CA GLY A 257 34.05 8.49 -13.08
C GLY A 257 33.08 8.37 -14.26
N HIS A 258 33.43 7.67 -15.35
CA HIS A 258 32.61 7.61 -16.57
C HIS A 258 31.15 7.20 -16.34
N LYS A 259 30.88 6.35 -15.34
CA LYS A 259 29.52 5.92 -14.97
C LYS A 259 28.64 7.08 -14.50
N TYR A 260 29.23 8.18 -14.04
CA TYR A 260 28.53 9.39 -13.63
C TYR A 260 27.96 10.16 -14.84
N LYS A 261 28.58 10.06 -16.02
CA LYS A 261 28.16 10.76 -17.24
C LYS A 261 26.67 10.57 -17.54
N LYS A 262 26.16 9.36 -17.33
CA LYS A 262 24.74 9.05 -17.55
C LYS A 262 23.80 9.87 -16.66
N PHE A 263 24.19 10.17 -15.43
CA PHE A 263 23.37 10.96 -14.50
C PHE A 263 23.47 12.46 -14.77
N ILE A 264 24.62 12.93 -15.25
CA ILE A 264 24.78 14.32 -15.70
C ILE A 264 23.78 14.62 -16.82
N ILE A 265 23.70 13.72 -17.81
CA ILE A 265 22.81 13.85 -18.96
C ILE A 265 21.35 13.66 -18.52
N ARG A 266 21.01 12.52 -17.90
CA ARG A 266 19.62 12.20 -17.52
C ARG A 266 18.96 13.29 -16.66
N TYR A 267 19.71 13.86 -15.72
CA TYR A 267 19.18 14.85 -14.78
C TYR A 267 19.55 16.29 -15.12
N LYS A 268 20.16 16.51 -16.30
CA LYS A 268 20.53 17.82 -16.81
C LYS A 268 21.27 18.68 -15.79
N LEU A 269 22.27 18.07 -15.15
CA LEU A 269 22.99 18.69 -14.03
C LEU A 269 23.71 19.98 -14.44
N LEU A 270 23.98 20.15 -15.74
CA LEU A 270 24.73 21.27 -16.30
C LEU A 270 23.86 22.39 -16.90
N ASP A 271 22.53 22.31 -16.87
CA ASP A 271 21.64 23.28 -17.54
C ASP A 271 21.90 24.75 -17.16
N ASN A 272 22.07 25.00 -15.85
CA ASN A 272 22.32 26.33 -15.27
C ASN A 272 23.80 26.53 -14.90
N PHE A 273 24.70 25.79 -15.55
CA PHE A 273 26.13 25.96 -15.31
C PHE A 273 26.63 27.28 -15.92
N ASP A 274 27.40 28.05 -15.15
CA ASP A 274 28.03 29.28 -15.63
C ASP A 274 29.18 28.96 -16.60
N GLU A 275 28.93 29.09 -17.91
CA GLU A 275 29.90 28.79 -18.96
C GLU A 275 31.20 29.61 -18.89
N SER A 276 31.18 30.78 -18.23
CA SER A 276 32.39 31.59 -18.03
C SER A 276 33.43 30.89 -17.15
N LYS A 277 33.01 29.88 -16.37
CA LYS A 277 33.86 29.06 -15.51
C LYS A 277 34.56 27.91 -16.22
N LEU A 278 34.18 27.61 -17.47
CA LEU A 278 34.88 26.61 -18.28
C LEU A 278 36.27 27.11 -18.65
N PRO A 279 37.34 26.30 -18.47
CA PRO A 279 38.65 26.59 -19.02
C PRO A 279 38.56 26.82 -20.54
N ASP A 280 39.45 27.66 -21.07
CA ASP A 280 39.59 27.87 -22.50
C ASP A 280 40.28 26.67 -23.17
N ASP A 281 39.56 25.54 -23.20
CA ASP A 281 39.98 24.25 -23.73
C ASP A 281 38.90 23.72 -24.67
N GLY A 282 39.26 23.52 -25.94
CA GLY A 282 38.32 23.10 -26.98
C GLY A 282 37.68 21.72 -26.71
N TYR A 283 38.44 20.79 -26.12
CA TYR A 283 37.95 19.45 -25.81
C TYR A 283 36.94 19.45 -24.66
N LEU A 284 37.22 20.19 -23.57
CA LEU A 284 36.29 20.35 -22.46
C LEU A 284 35.00 21.05 -22.89
N ARG A 285 35.10 22.09 -23.73
CA ARG A 285 33.91 22.79 -24.26
C ARG A 285 33.05 21.86 -25.11
N GLU A 286 33.66 21.04 -25.98
CA GLU A 286 32.94 20.06 -26.79
C GLU A 286 32.22 19.02 -25.89
N GLN A 287 32.92 18.47 -24.90
CA GLN A 287 32.33 17.50 -23.97
C GLN A 287 31.21 18.11 -23.12
N TYR A 288 31.35 19.38 -22.72
CA TYR A 288 30.32 20.10 -21.99
C TYR A 288 29.05 20.24 -22.83
N ILE A 289 29.17 20.67 -24.09
CA ILE A 289 28.03 20.79 -25.01
C ILE A 289 27.33 19.44 -25.19
N GLN A 290 28.09 18.36 -25.39
CA GLN A 290 27.53 17.01 -25.54
C GLN A 290 26.77 16.52 -24.30
N MET A 291 27.14 16.95 -23.10
CA MET A 291 26.51 16.52 -21.84
C MET A 291 25.40 17.44 -21.35
N ARG A 292 25.24 18.63 -21.96
CA ARG A 292 24.19 19.59 -21.62
C ARG A 292 22.90 19.36 -22.40
N ILE A 293 22.99 18.73 -23.57
CA ILE A 293 21.83 18.34 -24.40
C ILE A 293 20.94 17.36 -23.64
#